data_AF-A0A6A4ZM34-F1
#
_entry.id   AF-A0A6A4ZM34-F1
#
_cell.length_a   1.000
_cell.length_b   1.000
_cell.length_c   1.000
_cell.angle_alpha   90.00
_cell.angle_beta   90.00
_cell.angle_gamma   90.00
#
_symmetry.space_group_name_H-M   'P 1'
#
loop_
_entity.id
_entity.type
_entity.pdbx_description
1 polymer ?
#
loop_
_entity_poly.entity_id
_entity_poly.type
_entity_poly.pdbx_seq_one_letter_code
_entity_poly.pdbx_strand_id
1 'polypeptide(L)'
;MPPKKDDGLAKMQRKIRKRGYMRTFMQVYRNRERCEVERLKAQVEELELDLAKRLVERKAARSEKTTKSSPLESELPWKEVAKAMYEMSQEVATTRRMLQHDAAEAEVVGLDLQGWVASFDNPTAPLSSRCQTWRDVTLLSHPRSRQLGKQWITQHMYHNANRIFQQQECPPAYYNIIDNSWDIDFSSGECYYIVERGHVDWNMSLANVQSMFRNHMCSMFTLDAFYPLTTNLFYHYFWTLAEASDNTVLHQLVASGESSPVTQYVNLLGAEFNESHDRSVVVVTQIQDDEMAAHSATSLPQRSRMTW
;
A
#
# COMPACT_ATOMS: atom_id res chain seq x y z
N MET A 1 26.50 86.86 -48.27
CA MET A 1 25.94 85.50 -48.06
C MET A 1 25.38 84.98 -49.39
N PRO A 2 26.03 84.02 -50.06
CA PRO A 2 25.43 83.25 -51.16
C PRO A 2 24.91 81.88 -50.67
N PRO A 3 24.02 81.20 -51.43
CA PRO A 3 22.88 80.49 -50.87
C PRO A 3 23.09 78.98 -50.64
N LYS A 4 22.38 78.43 -49.64
CA LYS A 4 22.24 77.00 -49.27
C LYS A 4 21.55 76.11 -50.35
N LYS A 5 21.75 76.35 -51.65
CA LYS A 5 21.06 75.60 -52.72
C LYS A 5 21.74 74.26 -53.09
N ASP A 6 23.05 74.14 -52.96
CA ASP A 6 23.79 72.93 -53.39
C ASP A 6 23.67 71.74 -52.43
N ASP A 7 23.55 71.98 -51.13
CA ASP A 7 23.48 70.91 -50.12
C ASP A 7 22.16 70.12 -50.20
N GLY A 8 21.06 70.77 -50.62
CA GLY A 8 19.77 70.12 -50.85
C GLY A 8 19.78 69.19 -52.07
N LEU A 9 20.44 69.59 -53.14
CA LEU A 9 20.55 68.83 -54.39
C LEU A 9 21.46 67.61 -54.21
N ALA A 10 22.59 67.78 -53.51
CA ALA A 10 23.47 66.68 -53.13
C ALA A 10 22.79 65.66 -52.19
N LYS A 11 21.98 66.13 -51.22
CA LYS A 11 21.16 65.25 -50.35
C LYS A 11 20.09 64.50 -51.14
N MET A 12 19.43 65.15 -52.10
CA MET A 12 18.45 64.53 -53.00
C MET A 12 19.09 63.41 -53.84
N GLN A 13 20.25 63.67 -54.45
CA GLN A 13 21.00 62.69 -55.23
C GLN A 13 21.47 61.49 -54.39
N ARG A 14 21.93 61.71 -53.14
CA ARG A 14 22.26 60.63 -52.20
C ARG A 14 21.04 59.76 -51.86
N LYS A 15 19.87 60.37 -51.64
CA LYS A 15 18.61 59.64 -51.42
C LYS A 15 18.19 58.82 -52.64
N ILE A 16 18.31 59.37 -53.84
CA ILE A 16 18.00 58.66 -55.10
C ILE A 16 18.94 57.46 -55.26
N ARG A 17 20.25 57.65 -55.05
CA ARG A 17 21.25 56.57 -55.12
C ARG A 17 21.00 55.48 -54.09
N LYS A 18 20.70 55.85 -52.83
CA LYS A 18 20.35 54.89 -51.77
C LYS A 18 19.08 54.10 -52.10
N ARG A 19 18.05 54.75 -52.66
CA ARG A 19 16.82 54.06 -53.11
C ARG A 19 17.07 53.13 -54.30
N GLY A 20 17.95 53.51 -55.24
CA GLY A 20 18.38 52.64 -56.34
C GLY A 20 19.12 51.40 -55.84
N TYR A 21 20.09 51.60 -54.94
CA TYR A 21 20.81 50.51 -54.29
C TYR A 21 19.87 49.58 -53.50
N MET A 22 18.99 50.13 -52.65
CA MET A 22 18.07 49.32 -51.86
C MET A 22 17.07 48.54 -52.71
N ARG A 23 16.59 49.08 -53.83
CA ARG A 23 15.76 48.33 -54.77
C ARG A 23 16.51 47.14 -55.37
N THR A 24 17.74 47.36 -55.83
CA THR A 24 18.59 46.30 -56.41
C THR A 24 18.93 45.25 -55.36
N PHE A 25 19.27 45.67 -54.14
CA PHE A 25 19.56 44.79 -53.02
C PHE A 25 18.35 43.93 -52.64
N MET A 26 17.15 44.53 -52.52
CA MET A 26 15.92 43.80 -52.25
C MET A 26 15.53 42.84 -53.38
N GLN A 27 15.82 43.19 -54.64
CA GLN A 27 15.59 42.31 -55.79
C GLN A 27 16.52 41.10 -55.77
N VAL A 28 17.81 41.30 -55.49
CA VAL A 28 18.79 40.20 -55.33
C VAL A 28 18.42 39.31 -54.15
N TYR A 29 18.01 39.92 -53.02
CA TYR A 29 17.56 39.18 -51.84
C TYR A 29 16.34 38.30 -52.15
N ARG A 30 15.28 38.87 -52.76
CA ARG A 30 14.08 38.12 -53.15
C ARG A 30 14.37 37.04 -54.20
N ASN A 31 15.30 37.29 -55.13
CA ASN A 31 15.74 36.28 -56.08
C ASN A 31 16.46 35.12 -55.38
N ARG A 32 17.33 35.41 -54.40
CA ARG A 32 18.04 34.38 -53.64
C ARG A 32 17.08 33.49 -52.85
N GLU A 33 16.12 34.11 -52.17
CA GLU A 33 15.06 33.40 -51.43
C GLU A 33 14.20 32.55 -52.37
N ARG A 34 13.84 33.07 -53.55
CA ARG A 34 13.10 32.30 -54.56
C ARG A 34 13.91 31.09 -55.07
N CYS A 35 15.18 31.29 -55.41
CA CYS A 35 16.08 30.20 -55.84
C CYS A 35 16.24 29.14 -54.74
N GLU A 36 16.30 29.54 -53.47
CA GLU A 36 16.41 28.60 -52.35
C GLU A 36 15.13 27.77 -52.18
N VAL A 37 13.95 28.40 -52.28
CA VAL A 37 12.66 27.71 -52.26
C VAL A 37 12.53 26.75 -53.45
N GLU A 38 12.93 27.16 -54.66
CA GLU A 38 12.95 26.31 -55.85
C GLU A 38 13.88 25.09 -55.67
N ARG A 39 15.07 25.31 -55.10
CA ARG A 39 16.03 24.23 -54.79
C ARG A 39 15.44 23.24 -53.78
N LEU A 40 14.80 23.72 -52.72
CA LEU A 40 14.18 22.87 -51.71
C LEU A 40 13.01 22.07 -52.29
N LYS A 41 12.21 22.67 -53.18
CA LYS A 41 11.14 21.96 -53.88
C LYS A 41 11.67 20.84 -54.78
N ALA A 42 12.72 21.12 -55.55
CA ALA A 42 13.36 20.10 -56.38
C ALA A 42 13.94 18.95 -55.53
N GLN A 43 14.52 19.27 -54.37
CA GLN A 43 15.04 18.27 -53.44
C GLN A 43 13.92 17.40 -52.83
N VAL A 44 12.76 17.98 -52.53
CA VAL A 44 11.59 17.21 -52.06
C VAL A 44 11.09 16.26 -53.15
N GLU A 45 10.95 16.75 -54.38
CA GLU A 45 10.51 15.93 -55.52
C GLU A 45 11.48 14.77 -55.80
N GLU A 46 12.79 15.00 -55.74
CA GLU A 46 13.81 13.96 -55.87
C GLU A 46 13.69 12.89 -54.76
N LEU A 47 13.50 13.32 -53.51
CA LEU A 47 13.35 12.41 -52.37
C LEU A 47 12.04 11.63 -52.44
N GLU A 48 10.96 12.24 -52.91
CA GLU A 48 9.67 11.56 -53.12
C GLU A 48 9.78 10.51 -54.23
N LEU A 49 10.50 10.80 -55.31
CA LEU A 49 10.77 9.83 -56.38
C LEU A 49 11.65 8.68 -55.89
N ASP A 50 12.72 8.96 -55.14
CA ASP A 50 13.59 7.92 -54.57
C ASP A 50 12.82 7.03 -53.58
N LEU A 51 11.95 7.62 -52.75
CA LEU A 51 11.09 6.88 -51.84
C LEU A 51 10.07 6.02 -52.60
N ALA A 52 9.42 6.56 -53.63
CA ALA A 52 8.50 5.80 -54.47
C ALA A 52 9.20 4.62 -55.17
N LYS A 53 10.42 4.84 -55.69
CA LYS A 53 11.24 3.79 -56.31
C LYS A 53 11.57 2.67 -55.32
N ARG A 54 12.07 3.00 -54.13
CA ARG A 54 12.38 2.02 -53.07
C ARG A 54 11.15 1.24 -52.62
N LEU A 55 9.98 1.89 -52.57
CA LEU A 55 8.72 1.21 -52.24
C LEU A 55 8.27 0.23 -53.34
N VAL A 56 8.45 0.58 -54.61
CA VAL A 56 8.16 -0.32 -55.75
C VAL A 56 9.14 -1.48 -55.77
N GLU A 57 10.44 -1.24 -55.61
CA GLU A 57 11.47 -2.28 -55.51
C GLU A 57 11.17 -3.26 -54.37
N ARG A 58 10.73 -2.75 -53.22
CA ARG A 58 10.30 -3.56 -52.07
C ARG A 58 9.06 -4.39 -52.37
N LYS A 59 8.08 -3.85 -53.10
CA LYS A 59 6.86 -4.57 -53.51
C LYS A 59 7.14 -5.64 -54.56
N ALA A 60 7.99 -5.36 -55.54
CA ALA A 60 8.41 -6.31 -56.56
C ALA A 60 9.20 -7.48 -55.95
N ALA A 61 10.15 -7.19 -55.05
CA ALA A 61 10.88 -8.21 -54.30
C ALA A 61 9.98 -9.08 -53.41
N ARG A 62 8.81 -8.58 -53.01
CA ARG A 62 7.81 -9.33 -52.23
C ARG A 62 6.93 -10.24 -53.11
N SER A 63 6.69 -9.87 -54.37
CA SER A 63 5.87 -10.65 -55.31
C SER A 63 6.63 -11.82 -55.96
N GLU A 64 7.96 -11.75 -56.05
CA GLU A 64 8.80 -12.83 -56.59
C GLU A 64 9.22 -13.87 -55.53
N LYS A 65 9.13 -13.55 -54.24
CA LYS A 65 9.61 -14.42 -53.14
C LYS A 65 8.56 -15.34 -52.52
N THR A 66 7.37 -15.47 -53.12
CA THR A 66 6.28 -16.35 -52.66
C THR A 66 6.56 -17.86 -52.76
N THR A 67 7.77 -18.29 -53.14
CA THR A 67 8.13 -19.73 -53.19
C THR A 67 9.38 -20.13 -52.40
N LYS A 68 10.15 -19.20 -51.81
CA LYS A 68 11.28 -19.54 -50.92
C LYS A 68 11.39 -18.51 -49.80
N SER A 69 11.05 -18.95 -48.60
CA SER A 69 11.22 -18.25 -47.31
C SER A 69 12.54 -17.49 -47.24
N SER A 70 12.47 -16.17 -47.46
CA SER A 70 13.61 -15.26 -47.38
C SER A 70 13.71 -14.72 -45.95
N PRO A 71 14.90 -14.73 -45.30
CA PRO A 71 15.07 -14.29 -43.90
C PRO A 71 14.62 -12.84 -43.60
N LEU A 72 14.54 -11.99 -44.62
CA LEU A 72 14.23 -10.56 -44.51
C LEU A 72 12.75 -10.23 -44.23
N GLU A 73 11.81 -11.18 -44.35
CA GLU A 73 10.43 -10.97 -43.85
C GLU A 73 10.33 -11.11 -42.31
N SER A 74 11.41 -11.54 -41.66
CA SER A 74 11.50 -11.68 -40.20
C SER A 74 11.96 -10.39 -39.49
N GLU A 75 12.28 -9.32 -40.22
CA GLU A 75 12.83 -8.10 -39.62
C GLU A 75 11.75 -7.04 -39.43
N LEU A 76 11.40 -6.79 -38.16
CA LEU A 76 10.39 -5.80 -37.74
C LEU A 76 10.77 -4.38 -38.22
N PRO A 77 9.79 -3.55 -38.62
CA PRO A 77 10.05 -2.16 -38.99
C PRO A 77 10.75 -1.41 -37.84
N TRP A 78 11.79 -0.64 -38.14
CA TRP A 78 12.56 0.07 -37.11
C TRP A 78 11.75 1.07 -36.29
N LYS A 79 10.66 1.58 -36.85
CA LYS A 79 9.66 2.38 -36.13
C LYS A 79 8.96 1.58 -35.03
N GLU A 80 8.58 0.34 -35.32
CA GLU A 80 7.96 -0.57 -34.35
C GLU A 80 8.97 -1.00 -33.29
N VAL A 81 10.22 -1.27 -33.68
CA VAL A 81 11.30 -1.60 -32.75
C VAL A 81 11.61 -0.43 -31.81
N ALA A 82 11.75 0.78 -32.33
CA ALA A 82 11.99 1.98 -31.52
C ALA A 82 10.82 2.27 -30.57
N LYS A 83 9.58 2.06 -31.02
CA LYS A 83 8.38 2.18 -30.18
C LYS A 83 8.38 1.15 -29.05
N ALA A 84 8.62 -0.12 -29.37
CA ALA A 84 8.70 -1.20 -28.38
C ALA A 84 9.82 -0.95 -27.36
N MET A 85 11.01 -0.52 -27.80
CA MET A 85 12.11 -0.15 -26.91
C MET A 85 11.75 1.03 -26.00
N TYR A 86 11.03 2.03 -26.52
CA TYR A 86 10.57 3.16 -25.73
C TYR A 86 9.55 2.71 -24.66
N GLU A 87 8.56 1.90 -25.03
CA GLU A 87 7.58 1.34 -24.10
C GLU A 87 8.25 0.49 -23.01
N MET A 88 9.16 -0.40 -23.39
CA MET A 88 9.98 -1.18 -22.44
C MET A 88 10.80 -0.29 -21.52
N SER A 89 11.38 0.82 -22.02
CA SER A 89 12.14 1.75 -21.18
C SER A 89 11.27 2.44 -20.13
N GLN A 90 10.02 2.77 -20.49
CA GLN A 90 9.05 3.36 -19.57
C GLN A 90 8.63 2.35 -18.51
N GLU A 91 8.36 1.11 -18.92
CA GLU A 91 8.03 0.01 -18.01
C GLU A 91 9.19 -0.28 -17.04
N VAL A 92 10.42 -0.38 -17.53
CA VAL A 92 11.60 -0.56 -16.67
C VAL A 92 11.77 0.62 -15.71
N ALA A 93 11.50 1.85 -16.16
CA ALA A 93 11.58 3.03 -15.30
C ALA A 93 10.50 3.04 -14.21
N THR A 94 9.26 2.63 -14.51
CA THR A 94 8.20 2.52 -13.50
C THR A 94 8.51 1.39 -12.51
N THR A 95 8.87 0.20 -13.00
CA THR A 95 9.27 -0.93 -12.15
C THR A 95 10.45 -0.57 -11.26
N ARG A 96 11.47 0.11 -11.79
CA ARG A 96 12.61 0.55 -10.98
C ARG A 96 12.18 1.48 -9.85
N ARG A 97 11.29 2.45 -10.11
CA ARG A 97 10.79 3.36 -9.07
C ARG A 97 10.02 2.61 -7.99
N MET A 98 9.16 1.66 -8.39
CA MET A 98 8.43 0.80 -7.46
C MET A 98 9.38 -0.03 -6.59
N LEU A 99 10.36 -0.70 -7.20
CA LEU A 99 11.34 -1.50 -6.46
C LEU A 99 12.20 -0.65 -5.51
N GLN A 100 12.56 0.58 -5.91
CA GLN A 100 13.29 1.50 -5.03
C GLN A 100 12.45 1.92 -3.83
N HIS A 101 11.16 2.17 -4.04
CA HIS A 101 10.22 2.44 -2.94
C HIS A 101 10.09 1.23 -2.02
N ASP A 102 9.85 0.04 -2.57
CA ASP A 102 9.71 -1.20 -1.81
C ASP A 102 10.98 -1.55 -1.02
N ALA A 103 12.17 -1.28 -1.58
CA ALA A 103 13.43 -1.49 -0.89
C ALA A 103 13.61 -0.52 0.28
N ALA A 104 13.24 0.75 0.12
CA ALA A 104 13.29 1.74 1.20
C ALA A 104 12.30 1.39 2.33
N GLU A 105 11.08 0.98 1.99
CA GLU A 105 10.08 0.50 2.96
C GLU A 105 10.58 -0.74 3.71
N ALA A 106 11.19 -1.70 3.02
CA ALA A 106 11.75 -2.90 3.63
C ALA A 106 12.94 -2.58 4.56
N GLU A 107 13.75 -1.58 4.23
CA GLU A 107 14.85 -1.11 5.09
C GLU A 107 14.30 -0.54 6.41
N VAL A 108 13.26 0.29 6.35
CA VAL A 108 12.60 0.83 7.55
C VAL A 108 12.05 -0.30 8.42
N VAL A 109 11.32 -1.26 7.82
CA VAL A 109 10.80 -2.42 8.54
C VAL A 109 11.94 -3.24 9.17
N GLY A 110 13.07 -3.39 8.48
CA GLY A 110 14.25 -4.08 8.99
C GLY A 110 14.83 -3.41 10.23
N LEU A 111 14.95 -2.08 10.22
CA LEU A 111 15.43 -1.29 11.36
C LEU A 111 14.46 -1.35 12.54
N ASP A 112 13.16 -1.24 12.27
CA ASP A 112 12.10 -1.37 13.26
C ASP A 112 12.15 -2.72 13.98
N LEU A 113 12.23 -3.82 13.21
CA LEU A 113 12.34 -5.17 13.77
C LEU A 113 13.64 -5.36 14.54
N GLN A 114 14.75 -4.80 14.07
CA GLN A 114 16.03 -4.86 14.78
C GLN A 114 15.94 -4.13 16.12
N GLY A 115 15.37 -2.93 16.14
CA GLY A 115 15.16 -2.14 17.36
C GLY A 115 14.23 -2.86 18.33
N TRP A 116 13.13 -3.42 17.82
CA TRP A 116 12.20 -4.23 18.61
C TRP A 116 12.88 -5.46 19.21
N VAL A 117 13.65 -6.25 18.45
CA VAL A 117 14.37 -7.41 19.01
C VAL A 117 15.40 -6.98 20.07
N ALA A 118 16.08 -5.86 19.83
CA ALA A 118 17.09 -5.33 20.74
C ALA A 118 16.52 -4.76 22.05
N SER A 119 15.24 -4.41 22.10
CA SER A 119 14.61 -3.87 23.32
C SER A 119 14.34 -4.93 24.40
N PHE A 120 14.50 -6.22 24.08
CA PHE A 120 14.29 -7.31 25.03
C PHE A 120 15.60 -7.72 25.73
N ASP A 121 15.74 -7.32 27.00
CA ASP A 121 16.96 -7.54 27.80
C ASP A 121 17.22 -9.01 28.22
N ASN A 122 16.26 -9.93 28.08
CA ASN A 122 16.48 -11.36 28.39
C ASN A 122 15.42 -12.30 27.78
N PRO A 123 15.73 -13.11 26.74
CA PRO A 123 14.81 -14.12 26.19
C PRO A 123 14.70 -15.40 27.03
N THR A 124 15.37 -15.46 28.20
CA THR A 124 15.57 -16.66 29.03
C THR A 124 14.47 -16.95 30.05
N ALA A 125 13.44 -16.09 30.16
CA ALA A 125 12.26 -16.42 30.95
C ALA A 125 11.61 -17.70 30.37
N PRO A 126 11.24 -18.70 31.21
CA PRO A 126 10.65 -19.93 30.73
C PRO A 126 9.42 -19.64 29.89
N LEU A 127 9.38 -20.24 28.70
CA LEU A 127 8.27 -20.16 27.74
C LEU A 127 7.07 -20.94 28.27
N SER A 128 6.46 -20.46 29.34
CA SER A 128 5.15 -20.94 29.78
C SER A 128 4.10 -20.41 28.82
N SER A 129 3.18 -21.27 28.37
CA SER A 129 2.01 -20.85 27.59
C SER A 129 1.09 -19.89 28.37
N ARG A 130 1.27 -19.79 29.69
CA ARG A 130 0.54 -18.87 30.57
C ARG A 130 1.26 -17.54 30.79
N CYS A 131 2.52 -17.43 30.37
CA CYS A 131 3.32 -16.21 30.55
C CYS A 131 3.34 -15.43 29.24
N GLN A 132 2.89 -14.19 29.30
CA GLN A 132 3.01 -13.25 28.20
C GLN A 132 4.51 -13.00 27.97
N THR A 133 4.97 -13.27 26.74
CA THR A 133 6.37 -13.05 26.37
C THR A 133 6.48 -11.83 25.47
N TRP A 134 7.70 -11.49 25.10
CA TRP A 134 8.02 -10.50 24.05
C TRP A 134 7.24 -10.69 22.74
N ARG A 135 6.61 -11.86 22.53
CA ARG A 135 5.92 -12.25 21.31
C ARG A 135 4.50 -11.70 21.14
N ASP A 136 3.86 -11.20 22.18
CA ASP A 136 2.40 -11.03 22.14
C ASP A 136 1.94 -9.63 22.55
N VAL A 137 2.80 -8.62 22.42
CA VAL A 137 2.60 -7.36 23.15
C VAL A 137 2.79 -6.04 22.40
N THR A 138 3.59 -5.97 21.34
CA THR A 138 4.00 -4.67 20.77
C THR A 138 3.48 -4.43 19.35
N LEU A 139 2.88 -3.26 19.12
CA LEU A 139 2.59 -2.73 17.79
C LEU A 139 3.39 -1.45 17.53
N LEU A 140 4.23 -1.49 16.50
CA LEU A 140 5.02 -0.35 16.05
C LEU A 140 4.16 0.67 15.31
N SER A 141 4.64 1.89 15.20
CA SER A 141 3.95 3.01 14.56
C SER A 141 4.04 3.01 13.03
N HIS A 142 5.13 2.48 12.46
CA HIS A 142 5.32 2.43 11.00
C HIS A 142 4.26 1.51 10.34
N PRO A 143 3.50 1.96 9.33
CA PRO A 143 2.33 1.23 8.82
C PRO A 143 2.64 -0.20 8.37
N ARG A 144 3.76 -0.42 7.69
CA ARG A 144 4.14 -1.74 7.19
C ARG A 144 4.58 -2.67 8.32
N SER A 145 5.36 -2.15 9.26
CA SER A 145 5.84 -2.87 10.45
C SER A 145 4.66 -3.23 11.36
N ARG A 146 3.72 -2.30 11.53
CA ARG A 146 2.46 -2.49 12.26
C ARG A 146 1.59 -3.59 11.65
N GLN A 147 1.40 -3.58 10.34
CA GLN A 147 0.64 -4.63 9.64
C GLN A 147 1.31 -6.00 9.82
N LEU A 148 2.64 -6.06 9.67
CA LEU A 148 3.40 -7.29 9.87
C LEU A 148 3.29 -7.80 11.31
N GLY A 149 3.39 -6.91 12.31
CA GLY A 149 3.22 -7.24 13.72
C GLY A 149 1.84 -7.83 14.01
N LYS A 150 0.77 -7.18 13.53
CA LYS A 150 -0.60 -7.70 13.67
C LYS A 150 -0.76 -9.10 13.07
N GLN A 151 -0.23 -9.31 11.87
CA GLN A 151 -0.27 -10.61 11.19
C GLN A 151 0.54 -11.67 11.95
N TRP A 152 1.75 -11.33 12.38
CA TRP A 152 2.63 -12.27 13.06
C TRP A 152 2.05 -12.73 14.41
N ILE A 153 1.57 -11.80 15.24
CA ILE A 153 0.94 -12.10 16.53
C ILE A 153 -0.26 -13.04 16.33
N THR A 154 -1.16 -12.69 15.40
CA THR A 154 -2.39 -13.45 15.17
C THR A 154 -2.13 -14.81 14.52
N GLN A 155 -1.20 -14.91 13.56
CA GLN A 155 -0.75 -16.19 13.00
C GLN A 155 -0.11 -17.08 14.07
N HIS A 156 0.71 -16.50 14.94
CA HIS A 156 1.32 -17.24 16.04
C HIS A 156 0.24 -17.83 16.95
N MET A 157 -0.77 -17.06 17.34
CA MET A 157 -1.91 -17.57 18.11
C MET A 157 -2.66 -18.68 17.37
N TYR A 158 -3.00 -18.48 16.10
CA TYR A 158 -3.74 -19.44 15.28
C TYR A 158 -3.01 -20.78 15.15
N HIS A 159 -1.72 -20.76 14.80
CA HIS A 159 -0.93 -21.99 14.70
C HIS A 159 -0.71 -22.70 16.04
N ASN A 160 -0.85 -21.99 17.17
CA ASN A 160 -0.83 -22.56 18.51
C ASN A 160 -2.21 -23.01 19.02
N ALA A 161 -3.31 -22.69 18.34
CA ALA A 161 -4.67 -22.93 18.82
C ALA A 161 -4.88 -24.40 19.24
N ASN A 162 -4.59 -25.35 18.33
CA ASN A 162 -4.76 -26.78 18.60
C ASN A 162 -3.99 -27.25 19.85
N ARG A 163 -2.78 -26.72 20.07
CA ARG A 163 -1.97 -27.03 21.25
C ARG A 163 -2.62 -26.49 22.53
N ILE A 164 -3.17 -25.28 22.49
CA ILE A 164 -3.88 -24.69 23.63
C ILE A 164 -5.13 -25.50 23.96
N PHE A 165 -5.98 -25.81 22.97
CA PHE A 165 -7.18 -26.63 23.19
C PHE A 165 -6.86 -28.00 23.80
N GLN A 166 -5.77 -28.66 23.37
CA GLN A 166 -5.31 -29.92 23.95
C GLN A 166 -4.79 -29.76 25.39
N GLN A 167 -4.01 -28.72 25.67
CA GLN A 167 -3.46 -28.45 27.01
C GLN A 167 -4.53 -28.08 28.03
N GLN A 168 -5.60 -27.44 27.57
CA GLN A 168 -6.69 -26.96 28.42
C GLN A 168 -7.79 -28.00 28.61
N GLU A 169 -7.65 -29.21 28.05
CA GLU A 169 -8.61 -30.32 28.21
C GLU A 169 -10.06 -29.87 27.92
N CYS A 170 -10.26 -29.05 26.89
CA CYS A 170 -11.59 -28.52 26.57
C CYS A 170 -12.61 -29.67 26.36
N PRO A 171 -13.78 -29.61 27.01
CA PRO A 171 -14.78 -30.67 26.93
C PRO A 171 -15.20 -31.00 25.49
N PRO A 172 -15.47 -32.25 25.14
CA PRO A 172 -16.05 -32.58 23.84
C PRO A 172 -17.42 -31.90 23.65
N ALA A 173 -17.73 -31.46 22.44
CA ALA A 173 -18.97 -30.76 22.08
C ALA A 173 -20.27 -31.59 22.19
N TYR A 174 -20.24 -32.77 22.82
CA TYR A 174 -21.36 -33.71 22.89
C TYR A 174 -22.27 -33.49 24.12
N TYR A 175 -21.93 -32.57 25.02
CA TYR A 175 -22.76 -32.27 26.17
C TYR A 175 -23.74 -31.13 25.82
N ASN A 176 -25.05 -31.43 25.82
CA ASN A 176 -26.13 -30.44 25.67
C ASN A 176 -26.28 -29.51 26.88
N ILE A 177 -25.21 -29.34 27.65
CA ILE A 177 -25.14 -28.50 28.83
C ILE A 177 -24.14 -27.40 28.47
N ILE A 178 -24.51 -26.14 28.71
CA ILE A 178 -23.55 -25.02 28.67
C ILE A 178 -22.51 -25.33 29.75
N ASP A 179 -21.42 -25.96 29.33
CA ASP A 179 -20.28 -26.23 30.19
C ASP A 179 -19.37 -25.01 30.09
N ASN A 180 -19.54 -24.08 31.03
CA ASN A 180 -18.60 -22.97 31.20
C ASN A 180 -17.78 -23.22 32.47
N SER A 181 -16.56 -23.70 32.29
CA SER A 181 -15.62 -24.02 33.37
C SER A 181 -14.63 -22.88 33.57
N TRP A 182 -14.35 -22.59 34.83
CA TRP A 182 -13.47 -21.50 35.25
C TRP A 182 -12.41 -22.05 36.18
N ASP A 183 -11.15 -22.01 35.73
CA ASP A 183 -10.01 -22.26 36.61
C ASP A 183 -9.40 -20.94 37.01
N ILE A 184 -9.28 -20.72 38.32
CA ILE A 184 -8.64 -19.52 38.88
C ILE A 184 -7.39 -19.95 39.65
N ASP A 185 -6.25 -19.46 39.20
CA ASP A 185 -4.94 -19.75 39.79
C ASP A 185 -4.45 -18.51 40.56
N PHE A 186 -4.30 -18.66 41.87
CA PHE A 186 -3.79 -17.62 42.79
C PHE A 186 -2.33 -17.86 43.21
N SER A 187 -1.62 -18.81 42.59
CA SER A 187 -0.30 -19.25 43.02
C SER A 187 0.80 -18.17 42.96
N SER A 188 0.63 -17.11 42.16
CA SER A 188 1.63 -16.03 42.02
C SER A 188 1.59 -15.01 43.15
N GLY A 189 0.50 -14.93 43.94
CA GLY A 189 0.34 -14.00 45.06
C GLY A 189 0.18 -12.50 44.69
N GLU A 190 0.73 -12.07 43.55
CA GLU A 190 0.64 -10.68 43.05
C GLU A 190 -0.46 -10.49 42.00
N CYS A 191 -0.84 -11.56 41.30
CA CYS A 191 -1.92 -11.57 40.32
C CYS A 191 -2.73 -12.87 40.42
N TYR A 192 -3.80 -12.96 39.64
CA TYR A 192 -4.52 -14.22 39.44
C TYR A 192 -4.65 -14.47 37.94
N TYR A 193 -4.63 -15.74 37.57
CA TYR A 193 -4.93 -16.17 36.20
C TYR A 193 -6.32 -16.79 36.16
N ILE A 194 -7.10 -16.42 35.15
CA ILE A 194 -8.39 -17.05 34.87
C ILE A 194 -8.26 -17.78 33.53
N VAL A 195 -8.63 -19.05 33.52
CA VAL A 195 -8.88 -19.79 32.29
C VAL A 195 -10.37 -20.12 32.24
N GLU A 196 -11.05 -19.52 31.27
CA GLU A 196 -12.43 -19.82 30.94
C GLU A 196 -12.46 -20.78 29.76
N ARG A 197 -13.30 -21.82 29.83
CA ARG A 197 -13.53 -22.75 28.73
C ARG A 197 -15.02 -22.98 28.63
N GLY A 198 -15.57 -22.84 27.44
CA GLY A 198 -16.94 -23.25 27.26
C GLY A 198 -17.38 -23.42 25.83
N HIS A 199 -18.55 -24.03 25.72
CA HIS A 199 -19.22 -24.36 24.47
C HIS A 199 -20.56 -23.62 24.44
N VAL A 200 -20.83 -22.93 23.34
CA VAL A 200 -22.05 -22.15 23.16
C VAL A 200 -22.62 -22.45 21.77
N ASP A 201 -23.87 -22.92 21.76
CA ASP A 201 -24.64 -23.08 20.54
C ASP A 201 -25.31 -21.75 20.18
N TRP A 202 -24.86 -21.14 19.09
CA TRP A 202 -25.45 -19.92 18.56
C TRP A 202 -26.55 -20.26 17.56
N ASN A 203 -27.78 -19.79 17.81
CA ASN A 203 -28.91 -19.98 16.88
C ASN A 203 -28.86 -18.98 15.71
N MET A 204 -27.73 -18.93 14.99
CA MET A 204 -27.50 -18.08 13.82
C MET A 204 -26.40 -18.67 12.92
N SER A 205 -26.24 -18.13 11.72
CA SER A 205 -25.21 -18.60 10.78
C SER A 205 -23.80 -18.27 11.26
N LEU A 206 -22.82 -19.07 10.84
CA LEU A 206 -21.39 -18.83 11.08
C LEU A 206 -20.97 -17.41 10.64
N ALA A 207 -21.46 -16.96 9.48
CA ALA A 207 -21.22 -15.61 8.96
C ALA A 207 -21.68 -14.49 9.92
N ASN A 208 -22.81 -14.69 10.61
CA ASN A 208 -23.28 -13.70 11.58
C ASN A 208 -22.41 -13.69 12.84
N VAL A 209 -21.98 -14.86 13.32
CA VAL A 209 -21.07 -14.97 14.47
C VAL A 209 -19.71 -14.32 14.15
N GLN A 210 -19.17 -14.58 12.96
CA GLN A 210 -17.93 -13.94 12.46
C GLN A 210 -18.08 -12.41 12.42
N SER A 211 -19.19 -11.91 11.88
CA SER A 211 -19.49 -10.47 11.85
C SER A 211 -19.59 -9.87 13.26
N MET A 212 -20.17 -10.60 14.22
CA MET A 212 -20.23 -10.15 15.62
C MET A 212 -18.84 -10.05 16.25
N PHE A 213 -17.95 -11.03 16.03
CA PHE A 213 -16.56 -10.91 16.50
C PHE A 213 -15.82 -9.75 15.83
N ARG A 214 -16.03 -9.54 14.52
CA ARG A 214 -15.33 -8.49 13.76
C ARG A 214 -15.77 -7.06 14.13
N ASN A 215 -17.05 -6.87 14.44
CA ASN A 215 -17.62 -5.53 14.63
C ASN A 215 -17.95 -5.21 16.09
N HIS A 216 -18.18 -6.23 16.91
CA HIS A 216 -18.66 -6.11 18.29
C HIS A 216 -17.81 -6.89 19.29
N MET A 217 -16.52 -7.08 19.00
CA MET A 217 -15.57 -7.84 19.82
C MET A 217 -15.62 -7.50 21.32
N CYS A 218 -15.61 -6.21 21.66
CA CYS A 218 -15.63 -5.78 23.06
C CYS A 218 -16.91 -6.22 23.79
N SER A 219 -18.06 -6.17 23.13
CA SER A 219 -19.35 -6.63 23.68
C SER A 219 -19.42 -8.16 23.72
N MET A 220 -18.86 -8.86 22.72
CA MET A 220 -18.76 -10.32 22.71
C MET A 220 -18.00 -10.86 23.94
N PHE A 221 -17.01 -10.12 24.42
CA PHE A 221 -16.25 -10.44 25.64
C PHE A 221 -16.72 -9.68 26.88
N THR A 222 -17.92 -9.09 26.86
CA THR A 222 -18.54 -8.40 28.02
C THR A 222 -17.68 -7.28 28.63
N LEU A 223 -16.78 -6.68 27.84
CA LEU A 223 -15.89 -5.61 28.30
C LEU A 223 -16.61 -4.28 28.50
N ASP A 224 -17.84 -4.21 28.00
CA ASP A 224 -18.78 -3.13 28.17
C ASP A 224 -19.64 -3.28 29.43
N ALA A 225 -19.37 -4.30 30.27
CA ALA A 225 -20.09 -4.61 31.49
C ALA A 225 -21.61 -4.77 31.27
N PHE A 226 -22.00 -5.31 30.11
CA PHE A 226 -23.40 -5.48 29.67
C PHE A 226 -24.15 -4.16 29.42
N TYR A 227 -23.45 -3.03 29.42
CA TYR A 227 -24.00 -1.76 28.96
C TYR A 227 -23.65 -1.58 27.49
N PRO A 228 -24.63 -1.49 26.58
CA PRO A 228 -24.30 -1.44 25.16
C PRO A 228 -23.46 -0.19 24.89
N LEU A 229 -22.27 -0.37 24.30
CA LEU A 229 -21.33 0.70 23.94
C LEU A 229 -21.96 1.75 22.99
N THR A 230 -23.09 1.41 22.37
CA THR A 230 -23.91 2.27 21.51
C THR A 230 -24.77 3.28 22.27
N THR A 231 -24.92 3.15 23.60
CA THR A 231 -26.00 3.83 24.35
C THR A 231 -25.56 5.05 25.16
N ASN A 232 -24.29 5.46 25.09
CA ASN A 232 -23.86 6.69 25.78
C ASN A 232 -24.27 7.94 24.97
N LEU A 233 -25.55 8.32 25.12
CA LEU A 233 -26.25 9.38 24.39
C LEU A 233 -25.68 10.81 24.57
N PHE A 234 -24.67 11.01 25.41
CA PHE A 234 -24.12 12.34 25.69
C PHE A 234 -22.85 12.69 24.92
N TYR A 235 -22.10 11.70 24.43
CA TYR A 235 -20.89 11.94 23.66
C TYR A 235 -20.75 10.80 22.65
N HIS A 236 -20.84 11.14 21.36
CA HIS A 236 -20.36 10.40 20.18
C HIS A 236 -20.36 8.86 20.27
N TYR A 237 -21.09 8.18 19.37
CA TYR A 237 -20.98 6.74 19.12
C TYR A 237 -19.56 6.21 19.42
N PHE A 238 -19.40 5.44 20.50
CA PHE A 238 -18.11 4.85 20.86
C PHE A 238 -17.83 3.70 19.91
N TRP A 239 -17.30 4.03 18.74
CA TRP A 239 -16.79 3.03 17.81
C TRP A 239 -15.48 2.51 18.38
N THR A 240 -15.45 1.25 18.80
CA THR A 240 -14.23 0.64 19.35
C THR A 240 -13.26 0.24 18.26
N LEU A 241 -13.72 0.01 17.03
CA LEU A 241 -12.86 -0.39 15.91
C LEU A 241 -11.92 0.76 15.53
N ALA A 242 -10.64 0.61 15.87
CA ALA A 242 -9.60 1.58 15.57
C ALA A 242 -8.95 1.31 14.20
N GLU A 243 -8.68 0.04 13.90
CA GLU A 243 -8.08 -0.37 12.63
C GLU A 243 -8.72 -1.65 12.11
N ALA A 244 -8.88 -1.73 10.79
CA ALA A 244 -9.26 -2.95 10.10
C ALA A 244 -8.32 -3.20 8.94
N SER A 245 -7.95 -4.47 8.75
CA SER A 245 -7.28 -4.98 7.56
C SER A 245 -8.05 -6.20 7.07
N ASP A 246 -7.55 -6.92 6.07
CA ASP A 246 -8.28 -8.04 5.46
C ASP A 246 -8.75 -9.06 6.51
N ASN A 247 -7.81 -9.61 7.30
CA ASN A 247 -8.08 -10.66 8.29
C ASN A 247 -7.90 -10.22 9.76
N THR A 248 -7.41 -9.01 10.03
CA THR A 248 -7.17 -8.51 11.40
C THR A 248 -8.02 -7.28 11.71
N VAL A 249 -8.50 -7.17 12.94
CA VAL A 249 -9.15 -5.98 13.48
C VAL A 249 -8.53 -5.57 14.82
N LEU A 250 -8.41 -4.27 15.06
CA LEU A 250 -7.93 -3.70 16.31
C LEU A 250 -9.05 -2.89 16.94
N HIS A 251 -9.44 -3.26 18.15
CA HIS A 251 -10.43 -2.55 18.95
C HIS A 251 -9.78 -1.85 20.12
N GLN A 252 -10.06 -0.56 20.28
CA GLN A 252 -9.60 0.27 21.38
C GLN A 252 -10.78 0.82 22.17
N LEU A 253 -10.71 0.71 23.48
CA LEU A 253 -11.75 1.20 24.39
C LEU A 253 -11.11 1.61 25.72
N VAL A 254 -11.55 2.73 26.27
CA VAL A 254 -11.32 3.08 27.66
C VAL A 254 -12.55 2.63 28.44
N ALA A 255 -12.44 1.52 29.16
CA ALA A 255 -13.53 0.97 29.94
C ALA A 255 -13.62 1.71 31.28
N SER A 256 -14.66 2.51 31.46
CA SER A 256 -15.06 3.11 32.73
C SER A 256 -16.49 2.69 33.04
N GLY A 257 -16.66 1.77 33.99
CA GLY A 257 -17.99 1.32 34.43
C GLY A 257 -18.39 1.99 35.74
N GLU A 258 -19.68 2.29 35.92
CA GLU A 258 -20.21 2.76 37.23
C GLU A 258 -19.93 1.74 38.36
N SER A 259 -19.77 0.47 38.01
CA SER A 259 -19.49 -0.66 38.91
C SER A 259 -18.00 -0.95 39.12
N SER A 260 -17.08 -0.28 38.39
CA SER A 260 -15.64 -0.45 38.58
C SER A 260 -14.98 0.92 38.81
N PRO A 261 -14.40 1.18 39.99
CA PRO A 261 -13.77 2.47 40.29
C PRO A 261 -12.49 2.73 39.48
N VAL A 262 -12.01 1.73 38.72
CA VAL A 262 -10.75 1.80 37.96
C VAL A 262 -11.06 1.85 36.48
N THR A 263 -10.73 2.98 35.86
CA THR A 263 -10.70 3.12 34.40
C THR A 263 -9.59 2.25 33.83
N GLN A 264 -9.90 1.35 32.90
CA GLN A 264 -8.94 0.45 32.26
C GLN A 264 -8.85 0.73 30.76
N TYR A 265 -7.66 0.54 30.19
CA TYR A 265 -7.49 0.59 28.74
C TYR A 265 -7.55 -0.82 28.13
N VAL A 266 -8.32 -0.93 27.06
CA VAL A 266 -8.55 -2.15 26.30
C VAL A 266 -8.04 -1.90 24.88
N ASN A 267 -7.06 -2.70 24.45
CA ASN A 267 -6.49 -2.67 23.11
C ASN A 267 -6.44 -4.11 22.57
N LEU A 268 -7.52 -4.55 21.95
CA LEU A 268 -7.70 -5.92 21.49
C LEU A 268 -7.39 -6.05 20.00
N LEU A 269 -6.38 -6.84 19.69
CA LEU A 269 -6.12 -7.32 18.35
C LEU A 269 -6.83 -8.66 18.17
N GLY A 270 -7.66 -8.77 17.14
CA GLY A 270 -8.22 -10.06 16.75
C GLY A 270 -8.03 -10.37 15.28
N ALA A 271 -8.11 -11.66 14.95
CA ALA A 271 -8.11 -12.13 13.58
C ALA A 271 -9.02 -13.34 13.40
N GLU A 272 -9.51 -13.49 12.17
CA GLU A 272 -10.37 -14.58 11.74
C GLU A 272 -9.64 -15.43 10.70
N PHE A 273 -9.59 -16.75 10.93
CA PHE A 273 -8.98 -17.73 10.04
C PHE A 273 -10.03 -18.75 9.59
N ASN A 274 -10.38 -18.71 8.30
CA ASN A 274 -11.36 -19.60 7.71
C ASN A 274 -10.65 -20.86 7.16
N GLU A 275 -10.83 -21.98 7.85
CA GLU A 275 -10.21 -23.27 7.47
C GLU A 275 -11.04 -24.02 6.42
N SER A 276 -12.36 -23.99 6.57
CA SER A 276 -13.31 -24.65 5.67
C SER A 276 -14.64 -23.87 5.64
N HIS A 277 -15.62 -24.33 4.86
CA HIS A 277 -16.93 -23.68 4.79
C HIS A 277 -17.68 -23.67 6.14
N ASP A 278 -17.38 -24.62 7.02
CA ASP A 278 -18.09 -24.83 8.28
C ASP A 278 -17.20 -24.63 9.52
N ARG A 279 -15.95 -24.17 9.35
CA ARG A 279 -15.00 -23.97 10.45
C ARG A 279 -14.22 -22.68 10.29
N SER A 280 -14.30 -21.84 11.32
CA SER A 280 -13.50 -20.65 11.50
C SER A 280 -12.84 -20.67 12.87
N VAL A 281 -11.63 -20.12 12.96
CA VAL A 281 -10.90 -19.92 14.22
C VAL A 281 -10.74 -18.42 14.42
N VAL A 282 -11.17 -17.93 15.57
CA VAL A 282 -11.04 -16.51 15.95
C VAL A 282 -10.03 -16.43 17.07
N VAL A 283 -8.95 -15.69 16.85
CA VAL A 283 -7.94 -15.45 17.89
C VAL A 283 -7.97 -14.00 18.29
N VAL A 284 -7.87 -13.73 19.60
CA VAL A 284 -7.91 -12.37 20.15
C VAL A 284 -6.89 -12.22 21.26
N THR A 285 -6.11 -11.15 21.24
CA THR A 285 -5.16 -10.85 22.31
C THR A 285 -5.15 -9.36 22.66
N GLN A 286 -4.79 -9.05 23.90
CA GLN A 286 -4.56 -7.68 24.33
C GLN A 286 -3.11 -7.24 24.03
N ILE A 287 -2.99 -6.23 23.17
CA ILE A 287 -1.75 -5.49 22.91
C ILE A 287 -1.43 -4.64 24.13
N GLN A 288 -0.24 -4.82 24.70
CA GLN A 288 0.20 -4.10 25.90
C GLN A 288 0.95 -2.81 25.58
N ASP A 289 1.68 -2.82 24.46
CA ASP A 289 2.53 -1.74 24.01
C ASP A 289 2.14 -1.35 22.57
N ASP A 290 1.66 -0.13 22.40
CA ASP A 290 1.21 0.37 21.10
C ASP A 290 1.73 1.80 20.95
N GLU A 291 2.69 1.98 20.05
CA GLU A 291 3.34 3.28 19.82
C GLU A 291 2.35 4.35 19.31
N MET A 292 1.23 3.93 18.72
CA MET A 292 0.19 4.84 18.24
C MET A 292 -0.90 5.11 19.29
N ALA A 293 -0.92 4.38 20.40
CA ALA A 293 -1.89 4.63 21.45
C ALA A 293 -1.65 6.01 22.10
N ALA A 294 -2.74 6.70 22.42
CA ALA A 294 -2.65 7.98 23.11
C ALA A 294 -1.93 7.81 24.46
N HIS A 295 -1.04 8.74 24.81
CA HIS A 295 -0.28 8.70 26.06
C HIS A 295 -1.17 8.67 27.31
N SER A 296 -2.36 9.26 27.23
CA SER A 296 -3.36 9.18 28.30
C SER A 296 -3.91 7.77 28.49
N ALA A 297 -4.05 7.01 27.40
CA ALA A 297 -4.57 5.65 27.41
C ALA A 297 -3.52 4.64 27.89
N THR A 298 -2.25 4.81 27.51
CA THR A 298 -1.15 3.93 27.93
C THR A 298 -0.83 4.03 29.42
N SER A 299 -1.17 5.15 30.07
CA SER A 299 -1.03 5.32 31.52
C SER A 299 -2.09 4.58 32.35
N LEU A 300 -3.16 4.10 31.71
CA LEU A 300 -4.23 3.38 32.39
C LEU A 300 -3.85 1.90 32.59
N PRO A 301 -4.33 1.27 33.68
CA PRO A 301 -4.18 -0.16 33.86
C PRO A 301 -4.76 -0.96 32.69
N GLN A 302 -4.02 -1.97 32.26
CA GLN A 302 -4.45 -2.96 31.27
C GLN A 302 -4.48 -4.35 31.90
N ARG A 303 -5.29 -5.26 31.34
CA ARG A 303 -5.16 -6.70 31.67
C ARG A 303 -4.57 -7.44 30.48
N SER A 304 -3.91 -8.55 30.77
CA SER A 304 -3.51 -9.53 29.77
C SER A 304 -4.70 -10.43 29.41
N ARG A 305 -5.06 -10.52 28.13
CA ARG A 305 -6.17 -11.34 27.64
C ARG A 305 -5.74 -12.09 26.40
N MET A 306 -6.13 -13.36 26.31
CA MET A 306 -6.00 -14.17 25.11
C MET A 306 -7.23 -15.06 24.97
N THR A 307 -7.75 -15.15 23.75
CA THR A 307 -8.90 -15.98 23.37
C THR A 307 -8.57 -16.72 22.08
N TRP A 308 -9.03 -17.96 21.98
CA TRP A 308 -8.95 -18.84 20.80
C TRP A 308 -10.30 -19.47 20.50
#